data_AF-C7JDE2-F1
#
_entry.id   AF-C7JDE2-F1
#
_cell.length_a   1.000
_cell.length_b   1.000
_cell.length_c   1.000
_cell.angle_alpha   90.00
_cell.angle_beta   90.00
_cell.angle_gamma   90.00
#
_symmetry.space_group_name_H-M   'P 1'
#
loop_
_entity.id
_entity.type
_entity.pdbx_description
1 polymer ?
#
loop_
_entity_poly.entity_id
_entity_poly.type
_entity_poly.pdbx_seq_one_letter_code
_entity_poly.pdbx_strand_id
1 'polypeptide(L)'
;MSHKNTHHNPWWRKTVSNTRYKIEEADGGFVLVEERTGPFPKEIRVPYSIAQEAESGTDAASRNGDALRDQRKQAALSLARYAASFFIEKDPDAHHLLRIRERVEKLLTASIAELRKNAAVPSQQTE
;
A
#
# COMPACT_ATOMS: atom_id res chain seq x y z
N MET A 1 -31.37 -2.90 -52.85
CA MET A 1 -30.66 -1.65 -52.48
C MET A 1 -30.71 -1.55 -50.96
N SER A 2 -29.63 -1.99 -50.28
CA SER A 2 -28.59 -1.11 -49.69
C SER A 2 -29.19 0.02 -48.85
N HIS A 3 -28.87 0.24 -47.57
CA HIS A 3 -27.83 -0.27 -46.69
C HIS A 3 -28.35 -0.13 -45.25
N LYS A 4 -28.01 -1.07 -44.35
CA LYS A 4 -27.93 -0.76 -42.91
C LYS A 4 -26.49 -0.93 -42.48
N ASN A 5 -25.74 0.17 -42.64
CA ASN A 5 -24.49 0.37 -41.92
C ASN A 5 -24.85 0.60 -40.45
N THR A 6 -24.81 -0.46 -39.64
CA THR A 6 -24.67 -0.32 -38.20
C THR A 6 -23.19 -0.48 -37.87
N HIS A 7 -22.47 0.64 -37.90
CA HIS A 7 -21.18 0.75 -37.23
C HIS A 7 -21.42 0.50 -35.73
N HIS A 8 -21.26 -0.75 -35.29
CA HIS A 8 -21.08 -1.04 -33.89
C HIS A 8 -19.69 -0.56 -33.49
N ASN A 9 -19.63 0.63 -32.91
CA ASN A 9 -18.47 1.10 -32.17
C ASN A 9 -18.76 0.86 -30.67
N PRO A 10 -18.14 -0.13 -30.00
CA PRO A 10 -18.33 -0.36 -28.59
C PRO A 10 -17.23 0.37 -27.80
N TRP A 11 -17.51 1.61 -27.39
CA TRP A 11 -16.59 2.46 -26.61
C TRP A 11 -16.51 2.05 -25.13
N TRP A 12 -17.17 0.97 -24.75
CA TRP A 12 -17.35 0.56 -23.36
C TRP A 12 -16.50 -0.65 -22.98
N ARG A 13 -15.40 -0.99 -23.68
CA ARG A 13 -14.42 -1.95 -23.13
C ARG A 13 -13.98 -1.45 -21.76
N LYS A 14 -14.63 -2.00 -20.73
CA LYS A 14 -14.40 -1.80 -19.32
C LYS A 14 -12.97 -2.27 -19.13
N THR A 15 -12.05 -1.32 -19.14
CA THR A 15 -10.63 -1.61 -18.94
C THR A 15 -10.52 -1.93 -17.46
N VAL A 16 -10.65 -3.22 -17.16
CA VAL A 16 -10.52 -3.73 -15.80
C VAL A 16 -9.07 -3.48 -15.41
N SER A 17 -8.82 -2.38 -14.73
CA SER A 17 -7.50 -2.14 -14.17
C SER A 17 -7.30 -3.10 -13.01
N ASN A 18 -6.39 -4.05 -13.16
CA ASN A 18 -6.09 -5.00 -12.10
C ASN A 18 -4.84 -4.52 -11.37
N THR A 19 -4.92 -4.39 -10.05
CA THR A 19 -3.79 -3.99 -9.19
C THR A 19 -3.22 -5.22 -8.52
N ARG A 20 -1.93 -5.46 -8.70
CA ARG A 20 -1.20 -6.56 -8.07
C ARG A 20 -0.11 -5.99 -7.16
N TYR A 21 0.09 -6.64 -6.02
CA TYR A 21 1.18 -6.34 -5.10
C TYR A 21 2.16 -7.51 -5.08
N LYS A 22 3.46 -7.21 -5.07
CA LYS A 22 4.54 -8.17 -4.83
C LYS A 22 5.65 -7.53 -4.01
N ILE A 23 6.51 -8.38 -3.48
CA ILE A 23 7.63 -7.99 -2.62
C ILE A 23 8.90 -8.48 -3.30
N GLU A 24 9.88 -7.60 -3.45
CA GLU A 24 11.16 -7.88 -4.09
C GLU A 24 12.31 -7.50 -3.16
N GLU A 25 13.39 -8.27 -3.15
CA GLU A 25 14.64 -7.89 -2.49
C GLU A 25 15.38 -6.87 -3.36
N ALA A 26 15.95 -5.82 -2.75
CA ALA A 26 16.73 -4.80 -3.45
C ALA A 26 17.79 -4.19 -2.52
N ASP A 27 19.04 -4.14 -2.98
CA ASP A 27 20.17 -3.42 -2.33
C ASP A 27 20.23 -3.54 -0.80
N GLY A 28 20.16 -4.77 -0.27
CA GLY A 28 20.23 -5.00 1.19
C GLY A 28 18.96 -4.62 1.95
N GLY A 29 17.83 -4.50 1.26
CA GLY A 29 16.50 -4.26 1.81
C GLY A 29 15.41 -4.88 0.94
N PHE A 30 14.19 -4.36 1.05
CA PHE A 30 13.03 -4.86 0.31
C PHE A 30 12.24 -3.72 -0.32
N VAL A 31 11.47 -4.04 -1.34
CA VAL A 31 10.60 -3.11 -2.05
C VAL A 31 9.22 -3.72 -2.20
N LEU A 32 8.18 -2.92 -1.90
CA LEU A 32 6.79 -3.25 -2.21
C LEU A 32 6.55 -2.69 -3.59
N VAL A 33 6.17 -3.56 -4.51
CA VAL A 33 5.86 -3.20 -5.88
C VAL A 33 4.35 -3.30 -6.07
N GLU A 34 3.74 -2.17 -6.42
CA GLU A 34 2.37 -2.09 -6.88
C GLU A 34 2.36 -2.00 -8.40
N GLU A 35 1.84 -3.03 -9.07
CA GLU A 35 1.67 -3.10 -10.51
C GLU A 35 0.19 -2.83 -10.85
N ARG A 36 -0.08 -1.75 -11.57
CA ARG A 36 -1.40 -1.48 -12.15
C ARG A 36 -1.38 -1.81 -13.63
N THR A 37 -2.19 -2.80 -14.00
CA THR A 37 -2.44 -3.15 -15.40
C THR A 37 -3.60 -2.32 -15.96
N GLY A 38 -3.54 -1.98 -17.24
CA GLY A 38 -4.56 -1.16 -17.91
C GLY A 38 -4.00 -0.47 -19.15
N PRO A 39 -4.75 0.47 -19.75
CA PRO A 39 -4.30 1.24 -20.92
C PRO A 39 -3.02 2.04 -20.66
N PHE A 40 -2.79 2.41 -19.40
CA PHE A 40 -1.61 3.13 -18.94
C PHE A 40 -1.01 2.35 -17.76
N PRO A 41 -0.19 1.32 -18.01
CA PRO A 41 0.40 0.53 -16.94
C PRO A 41 1.28 1.42 -16.08
N LYS A 42 1.22 1.21 -14.76
CA LYS A 42 2.01 1.97 -13.78
C LYS A 42 2.61 1.03 -12.77
N GLU A 43 3.89 1.23 -12.49
CA GLU A 43 4.58 0.57 -11.39
C GLU A 43 4.93 1.62 -10.33
N ILE A 44 4.61 1.34 -9.06
CA ILE A 44 5.05 2.13 -7.92
C ILE A 44 5.89 1.22 -7.03
N ARG A 45 7.06 1.72 -6.63
CA ARG A 45 8.01 1.02 -5.79
C ARG A 45 8.17 1.77 -4.47
N VAL A 46 7.94 1.07 -3.35
CA VAL A 46 8.13 1.63 -2.00
C VAL A 46 9.23 0.84 -1.30
N PRO A 47 10.42 1.42 -1.07
CA PRO A 47 11.50 0.75 -0.37
C PRO A 47 11.23 0.69 1.14
N TYR A 48 11.67 -0.39 1.78
CA TYR A 48 11.65 -0.57 3.22
C TYR A 48 12.72 -1.56 3.67
N SER A 49 13.05 -1.53 4.96
CA SER A 49 14.17 -2.29 5.53
C SER A 49 13.87 -3.77 5.75
N ILE A 50 14.92 -4.57 5.93
CA ILE A 50 14.83 -5.99 6.31
C ILE A 50 14.01 -6.17 7.60
N ALA A 51 14.18 -5.31 8.59
CA ALA A 51 13.43 -5.38 9.85
C ALA A 51 11.92 -5.18 9.60
N GLN A 52 11.57 -4.19 8.81
CA GLN A 52 10.18 -3.93 8.41
C GLN A 52 9.59 -5.08 7.59
N GLU A 53 10.40 -5.76 6.77
CA GLU A 53 9.97 -6.97 6.05
C GLU A 53 9.61 -8.10 7.01
N ALA A 54 10.51 -8.43 7.94
CA ALA A 54 10.29 -9.49 8.92
C ALA A 54 9.03 -9.21 9.79
N GLU A 55 8.88 -7.97 10.26
CA GLU A 55 7.73 -7.55 11.06
C GLU A 55 6.43 -7.59 10.24
N SER A 56 6.42 -7.02 9.02
CA SER A 56 5.21 -6.99 8.19
C SER A 56 4.75 -8.40 7.77
N GLY A 57 5.69 -9.31 7.51
CA GLY A 57 5.40 -10.71 7.23
C GLY A 57 4.78 -11.43 8.43
N THR A 58 5.35 -11.22 9.62
CA THR A 58 4.84 -11.80 10.86
C THR A 58 3.42 -11.31 11.16
N ASP A 59 3.18 -10.00 11.05
CA ASP A 59 1.86 -9.40 11.28
C ASP A 59 0.84 -9.88 10.24
N ALA A 60 1.19 -9.94 8.96
CA ALA A 60 0.28 -10.42 7.90
C ALA A 60 -0.10 -11.90 8.07
N ALA A 61 0.84 -12.73 8.53
CA ALA A 61 0.60 -14.15 8.79
C ALA A 61 -0.30 -14.36 10.02
N SER A 62 -0.07 -13.61 11.10
CA SER A 62 -0.68 -13.85 12.41
C SER A 62 -2.00 -13.12 12.65
N ARG A 63 -2.29 -12.02 11.95
CA ARG A 63 -3.46 -11.17 12.18
C ARG A 63 -4.51 -11.28 11.07
N ASN A 64 -5.76 -10.97 11.38
CA ASN A 64 -6.82 -10.84 10.39
C ASN A 64 -6.80 -9.43 9.73
N GLY A 65 -7.53 -9.27 8.63
CA GLY A 65 -7.52 -8.03 7.85
C GLY A 65 -8.00 -6.80 8.62
N ASP A 66 -9.02 -6.95 9.47
CA ASP A 66 -9.55 -5.83 10.26
C ASP A 66 -8.57 -5.37 11.34
N ALA A 67 -7.90 -6.30 12.02
CA ALA A 67 -6.88 -5.98 13.01
C ALA A 67 -5.68 -5.23 12.39
N LEU A 68 -5.26 -5.63 11.17
CA LEU A 68 -4.21 -4.93 10.43
C LEU A 68 -4.64 -3.53 10.01
N ARG A 69 -5.89 -3.40 9.55
CA ARG A 69 -6.49 -2.10 9.20
C ARG A 69 -6.53 -1.16 10.42
N ASP A 70 -6.93 -1.66 11.57
CA ASP A 70 -6.99 -0.86 12.79
C ASP A 70 -5.60 -0.51 13.33
N GLN A 71 -4.64 -1.43 13.23
CA GLN A 71 -3.23 -1.15 13.50
C GLN A 71 -2.69 -0.03 12.61
N ARG A 72 -2.96 -0.06 11.30
CA ARG A 72 -2.57 1.02 10.38
C ARG A 72 -3.21 2.35 10.78
N LYS A 73 -4.52 2.38 11.06
CA LYS A 73 -5.21 3.61 11.51
C LYS A 73 -4.60 4.15 12.79
N GLN A 74 -4.32 3.29 13.76
CA GLN A 74 -3.72 3.68 15.03
C GLN A 74 -2.30 4.23 14.83
N ALA A 75 -1.49 3.59 13.98
CA ALA A 75 -0.16 4.10 13.63
C ALA A 75 -0.25 5.48 12.94
N ALA A 76 -1.19 5.67 12.02
CA ALA A 76 -1.42 6.94 11.33
C ALA A 76 -1.83 8.06 12.31
N LEU A 77 -2.78 7.77 13.20
CA LEU A 77 -3.21 8.72 14.24
C LEU A 77 -2.06 9.07 15.19
N SER A 78 -1.26 8.07 15.57
CA SER A 78 -0.09 8.26 16.43
C SER A 78 0.97 9.14 15.75
N LEU A 79 1.21 8.95 14.45
CA LEU A 79 2.10 9.82 13.66
C LEU A 79 1.55 11.24 13.57
N ALA A 80 0.27 11.41 13.23
CA ALA A 80 -0.36 12.72 13.08
C ALA A 80 -0.34 13.53 14.38
N ARG A 81 -0.71 12.91 15.51
CA ARG A 81 -0.65 13.55 16.83
C ARG A 81 0.77 13.98 17.17
N TYR A 82 1.75 13.11 16.92
CA TYR A 82 3.15 13.43 17.19
C TYR A 82 3.65 14.59 16.32
N ALA A 83 3.37 14.56 15.02
CA ALA A 83 3.76 15.63 14.11
C ALA A 83 3.11 16.97 14.49
N ALA A 84 1.83 16.96 14.86
CA ALA A 84 1.11 18.16 15.31
C ALA A 84 1.72 18.73 16.60
N SER A 85 1.88 17.93 17.65
CA SER A 85 2.47 18.40 18.91
C SER A 85 3.95 18.81 18.79
N PHE A 86 4.64 18.35 17.75
CA PHE A 86 6.08 18.56 17.63
C PHE A 86 6.46 19.66 16.64
N PHE A 87 6.03 19.56 15.38
CA PHE A 87 6.40 20.55 14.35
C PHE A 87 5.57 21.83 14.40
N ILE A 88 4.41 21.82 15.08
CA ILE A 88 3.56 23.01 15.20
C ILE A 88 3.84 23.76 16.52
N GLU A 89 4.20 23.04 17.60
CA GLU A 89 4.30 23.65 18.94
C GLU A 89 5.75 23.89 19.44
N LYS A 90 6.80 23.28 18.85
CA LYS A 90 8.19 23.37 19.34
C LYS A 90 9.26 23.39 18.24
N ASP A 91 10.46 23.86 18.59
CA ASP A 91 11.64 23.78 17.73
C ASP A 91 12.11 22.32 17.59
N PRO A 92 12.41 21.85 16.36
CA PRO A 92 12.76 20.46 16.19
C PRO A 92 14.21 20.11 16.56
N ASP A 93 14.42 19.01 17.30
CA ASP A 93 15.74 18.43 17.58
C ASP A 93 15.92 17.00 17.01
N ALA A 94 17.17 16.50 17.07
CA ALA A 94 17.55 15.20 16.53
C ALA A 94 16.79 14.01 17.14
N HIS A 95 16.47 14.05 18.43
CA HIS A 95 15.75 12.96 19.10
C HIS A 95 14.30 12.90 18.59
N HIS A 96 13.69 14.04 18.33
CA HIS A 96 12.36 14.05 17.77
C HIS A 96 12.32 13.71 16.27
N LEU A 97 13.37 14.05 15.51
CA LEU A 97 13.55 13.57 14.14
C LEU A 97 13.65 12.04 14.09
N LEU A 98 14.36 11.43 15.03
CA LEU A 98 14.43 9.98 15.17
C LEU A 98 13.04 9.38 15.47
N ARG A 99 12.31 9.96 16.43
CA ARG A 99 10.96 9.49 16.78
C ARG A 99 9.95 9.60 15.65
N ILE A 100 9.99 10.66 14.83
CA ILE A 100 9.08 10.74 13.67
C ILE A 100 9.44 9.68 12.63
N ARG A 101 10.73 9.44 12.40
CA ARG A 101 11.20 8.34 11.54
C ARG A 101 10.64 6.99 12.01
N GLU A 102 10.80 6.66 13.29
CA GLU A 102 10.25 5.41 13.87
C GLU A 102 8.72 5.29 13.69
N ARG A 103 7.99 6.40 13.85
CA ARG A 103 6.52 6.42 13.68
C ARG A 103 6.12 6.21 12.21
N VAL A 104 6.84 6.81 11.28
CA VAL A 104 6.65 6.58 9.84
C VAL A 104 6.95 5.13 9.50
N GLU A 105 8.06 4.58 9.98
CA GLU A 105 8.45 3.19 9.75
C GLU A 105 7.39 2.20 10.27
N LYS A 106 6.81 2.45 11.45
CA LYS A 106 5.69 1.66 11.99
C LYS A 106 4.43 1.74 11.13
N LEU A 107 4.09 2.93 10.63
CA LEU A 107 2.94 3.11 9.74
C LEU A 107 3.13 2.37 8.42
N LEU A 108 4.31 2.49 7.80
CA LEU A 108 4.64 1.79 6.57
C LEU A 108 4.57 0.27 6.75
N THR A 109 5.16 -0.25 7.82
CA THR A 109 5.14 -1.70 8.15
C THR A 109 3.72 -2.23 8.30
N ALA A 110 2.86 -1.53 9.07
CA ALA A 110 1.46 -1.92 9.23
C ALA A 110 0.68 -1.85 7.91
N SER A 111 0.97 -0.86 7.06
CA SER A 111 0.33 -0.70 5.75
C SER A 111 0.73 -1.82 4.79
N ILE A 112 2.01 -2.19 4.75
CA ILE A 112 2.52 -3.30 3.93
C ILE A 112 1.91 -4.62 4.40
N ALA A 113 1.82 -4.85 5.72
CA ALA A 113 1.18 -6.05 6.27
C ALA A 113 -0.30 -6.17 5.85
N GLU A 114 -1.08 -5.07 5.90
CA GLU A 114 -2.46 -5.04 5.41
C GLU A 114 -2.54 -5.34 3.91
N LEU A 115 -1.70 -4.69 3.09
CA LEU A 115 -1.67 -4.93 1.64
C LEU A 115 -1.32 -6.39 1.30
N ARG A 116 -0.33 -6.96 1.98
CA ARG A 116 0.08 -8.37 1.84
C ARG A 116 -1.07 -9.31 2.19
N LYS A 117 -1.80 -9.05 3.29
CA LYS A 117 -2.98 -9.84 3.69
C LYS A 117 -4.05 -9.79 2.61
N ASN A 118 -4.36 -8.60 2.11
CA ASN A 118 -5.41 -8.41 1.11
C ASN A 118 -5.05 -9.04 -0.24
N ALA A 119 -3.77 -9.00 -0.63
CA ALA A 119 -3.29 -9.66 -1.85
C ALA A 119 -3.30 -11.20 -1.76
N ALA A 120 -3.18 -11.76 -0.55
CA ALA A 120 -3.24 -13.20 -0.31
C ALA A 120 -4.67 -13.76 -0.30
N VAL A 121 -5.70 -12.90 -0.22
CA VAL A 121 -7.10 -13.30 -0.39
C VAL A 121 -7.37 -13.29 -1.90
N PRO A 122 -7.63 -14.44 -2.55
CA PRO A 122 -8.10 -14.44 -3.92
C PRO A 122 -9.35 -13.57 -3.96
N SER A 123 -9.34 -12.53 -4.78
CA SER A 123 -10.54 -11.76 -5.09
C SER A 123 -11.63 -12.77 -5.43
N GLN A 124 -12.63 -12.92 -4.54
CA GLN A 124 -13.79 -13.72 -4.85
C GLN A 124 -14.33 -13.19 -6.17
N GLN A 125 -14.22 -14.01 -7.20
CA GLN A 125 -14.93 -13.83 -8.46
C GLN A 125 -16.41 -13.80 -8.08
N THR A 126 -16.99 -12.60 -8.00
CA THR A 126 -18.43 -12.48 -8.15
C THR A 126 -18.73 -12.61 -9.64
N GLU A 127 -19.35 -13.74 -9.96
CA GLU A 127 -19.99 -14.06 -11.25
C GLU A 127 -20.90 -12.94 -11.75
#